data_AF-A0A1F6U5X2-F1
#
_entry.id   AF-A0A1F6U5X2-F1
#
_cell.length_a   1.000
_cell.length_b   1.000
_cell.length_c   1.000
_cell.angle_alpha   90.00
_cell.angle_beta   90.00
_cell.angle_gamma   90.00
#
_symmetry.space_group_name_H-M   'P 1'
#
loop_
_entity.id
_entity.type
_entity.pdbx_description
1 polymer ?
#
loop_
_entity_poly.entity_id
_entity_poly.type
_entity_poly.pdbx_seq_one_letter_code
_entity_poly.pdbx_strand_id
1 'polypeptide(L)' 'MNQRESQRRLAEAVRDACRKAAQEAYENAGVSGLCEEGRWECAVSALRSLDLEAVIDAMQDDPQK' A
#
# COMPACT_ATOMS: atom_id res chain seq x y z
N MET A 1 24.03 4.13 -7.03
CA MET A 1 22.60 4.17 -7.40
C MET A 1 22.33 5.47 -8.13
N ASN A 2 21.77 5.44 -9.33
CA ASN A 2 21.42 6.68 -10.03
C ASN A 2 20.06 7.21 -9.54
N GLN A 3 19.80 8.50 -9.71
CA GLN A 3 18.59 9.13 -9.17
C GLN A 3 17.30 8.50 -9.72
N ARG A 4 17.27 8.10 -10.99
CA ARG A 4 16.11 7.43 -11.62
C ARG A 4 15.85 6.05 -11.04
N GLU A 5 16.88 5.29 -10.70
CA GLU A 5 16.76 3.98 -10.08
C GLU A 5 16.17 4.10 -8.67
N SER A 6 16.64 5.06 -7.88
CA SER A 6 16.05 5.34 -6.56
C SER A 6 14.59 5.74 -6.68
N GLN A 7 14.24 6.63 -7.62
CA GLN A 7 12.85 7.02 -7.89
C GLN A 7 11.98 5.84 -8.34
N ARG A 8 12.53 4.94 -9.18
CA ARG A 8 11.82 3.75 -9.62
C ARG A 8 11.56 2.78 -8.45
N ARG A 9 12.56 2.53 -7.60
CA ARG A 9 12.37 1.68 -6.41
C ARG A 9 11.30 2.26 -5.48
N LEU A 10 11.32 3.58 -5.26
CA LEU A 10 10.30 4.26 -4.48
C LEU A 10 8.90 4.12 -5.09
N ALA A 11 8.77 4.34 -6.41
CA ALA A 11 7.50 4.17 -7.10
C ALA A 11 6.97 2.72 -7.04
N GLU A 12 7.87 1.73 -7.12
CA GLU A 12 7.54 0.31 -6.97
C GLU A 12 7.06 0.00 -5.54
N ALA A 13 7.76 0.50 -4.52
CA ALA A 13 7.37 0.34 -3.11
C ALA A 13 6.00 0.97 -2.81
N VAL A 14 5.75 2.19 -3.29
CA VAL A 14 4.45 2.86 -3.15
C VAL A 14 3.35 2.05 -3.84
N ARG A 15 3.59 1.55 -5.05
CA ARG A 15 2.62 0.71 -5.77
C ARG A 15 2.29 -0.57 -5.01
N ASP A 16 3.29 -1.23 -4.44
CA ASP A 16 3.10 -2.47 -3.68
C ASP A 16 2.38 -2.20 -2.36
N ALA A 17 2.69 -1.11 -1.67
CA ALA A 17 1.99 -0.66 -0.47
C ALA A 17 0.50 -0.38 -0.76
N CYS A 18 0.19 0.34 -1.84
CA CYS A 18 -1.19 0.57 -2.29
C CYS A 18 -1.93 -0.74 -2.55
N ARG A 19 -1.32 -1.67 -3.31
CA ARG A 19 -1.93 -2.97 -3.61
C ARG A 19 -2.23 -3.77 -2.35
N LYS A 20 -1.27 -3.82 -1.42
CA LYS A 20 -1.40 -4.54 -0.16
C LYS A 20 -2.52 -3.94 0.70
N ALA A 21 -2.51 -2.62 0.92
CA ALA A 21 -3.51 -1.94 1.73
C ALA A 21 -4.94 -2.14 1.18
N ALA A 22 -5.12 -2.00 -0.14
CA ALA A 22 -6.41 -2.21 -0.77
C ALA A 22 -6.90 -3.67 -0.62
N GLN A 23 -6.01 -4.64 -0.85
CA GLN A 23 -6.35 -6.06 -0.77
C GLN A 23 -6.69 -6.48 0.66
N GLU A 24 -5.86 -6.11 1.64
CA GLU A 24 -6.11 -6.43 3.05
C GLU A 24 -7.43 -5.82 3.54
N ALA A 25 -7.71 -4.55 3.20
CA ALA A 25 -8.96 -3.91 3.57
C ALA A 25 -10.19 -4.59 2.92
N TYR A 26 -10.11 -4.98 1.65
CA TYR A 26 -11.18 -5.69 0.95
C TYR A 26 -11.46 -7.07 1.59
N GLU A 27 -10.41 -7.83 1.87
CA GLU A 27 -10.51 -9.17 2.47
C GLU A 27 -11.04 -9.09 3.91
N ASN A 28 -10.52 -8.17 4.73
CA ASN A 28 -10.97 -7.95 6.10
C ASN A 28 -12.43 -7.47 6.17
N ALA A 29 -12.84 -6.58 5.26
CA ALA A 29 -14.24 -6.19 5.11
C ALA A 29 -15.12 -7.40 4.76
N GLY A 30 -14.61 -8.33 3.95
CA GLY A 30 -15.31 -9.56 3.63
C GLY A 30 -15.47 -10.52 4.79
N VAL A 31 -14.41 -10.70 5.59
CA VAL A 31 -14.46 -11.45 6.87
C VAL A 31 -15.46 -10.80 7.83
N SER A 32 -15.59 -9.48 7.80
CA SER A 32 -16.54 -8.71 8.62
C SER A 32 -17.99 -8.75 8.10
N GLY A 33 -18.25 -9.49 7.01
CA GLY A 33 -19.61 -9.68 6.47
C GLY A 33 -20.11 -8.58 5.55
N LEU A 34 -19.25 -7.66 5.09
CA LEU A 34 -19.66 -6.62 4.14
C LEU A 34 -19.94 -7.21 2.75
N CYS A 35 -20.90 -6.60 2.06
CA CYS A 35 -21.18 -6.85 0.65
C CYS A 35 -20.03 -6.36 -0.24
N GLU A 36 -20.05 -6.68 -1.53
CA GLU A 36 -18.98 -6.33 -2.46
C GLU A 36 -18.71 -4.82 -2.54
N GLU A 37 -19.76 -3.99 -2.56
CA GLU A 37 -19.64 -2.52 -2.56
C GLU A 37 -19.00 -2.01 -1.26
N GLY A 38 -19.44 -2.51 -0.11
CA GLY A 38 -18.84 -2.15 1.18
C GLY A 38 -17.36 -2.54 1.28
N ARG A 39 -16.99 -3.71 0.74
CA ARG A 39 -15.57 -4.11 0.65
C ARG A 39 -14.76 -3.18 -0.24
N TRP A 40 -15.33 -2.76 -1.37
CA TRP A 40 -14.70 -1.81 -2.28
C TRP A 40 -14.49 -0.44 -1.62
N GLU A 41 -15.48 0.08 -0.90
CA GLU A 41 -15.36 1.32 -0.15
C GLU A 41 -14.25 1.26 0.91
N CYS A 42 -14.12 0.14 1.62
CA CYS A 42 -13.01 -0.10 2.55
C CYS A 42 -11.65 -0.09 1.84
N ALA A 43 -11.54 -0.77 0.69
CA ALA A 43 -10.30 -0.79 -0.11
C ALA A 43 -9.89 0.61 -0.58
N VAL A 44 -10.84 1.40 -1.11
CA VAL A 44 -10.60 2.78 -1.53
C VAL A 44 -10.23 3.67 -0.33
N SER A 45 -10.88 3.48 0.81
CA SER A 45 -10.57 4.23 2.03
C SER A 45 -9.14 3.94 2.51
N ALA A 46 -8.72 2.67 2.48
CA ALA A 46 -7.35 2.27 2.83
C ALA A 46 -6.30 2.88 1.90
N LEU A 47 -6.58 2.98 0.59
CA LEU A 47 -5.71 3.69 -0.34
C LEU A 47 -5.58 5.18 -0.02
N ARG A 48 -6.67 5.84 0.39
CA ARG A 48 -6.68 7.26 0.75
C ARG A 48 -5.96 7.55 2.07
N SER A 49 -5.97 6.59 2.98
CA SER A 49 -5.34 6.70 4.29
C SER A 49 -3.94 6.09 4.37
N LEU A 50 -3.39 5.62 3.24
CA LEU A 50 -2.05 5.03 3.22
C LEU A 50 -1.02 6.06 3.67
N ASP A 51 -0.26 5.72 4.72
CA ASP A 51 0.81 6.56 5.22
C ASP A 51 2.03 6.44 4.31
N LEU A 52 2.25 7.45 3.46
CA LEU A 52 3.36 7.47 2.51
C LEU A 52 4.72 7.70 3.18
N GLU A 53 4.77 8.41 4.31
CA GLU A 53 6.02 8.62 5.03
C GLU A 53 6.50 7.29 5.62
N ALA A 54 5.60 6.51 6.21
CA ALA A 54 5.92 5.16 6.67
C ALA A 54 6.42 4.23 5.54
N VAL A 55 5.89 4.38 4.32
CA VAL A 55 6.38 3.63 3.14
C VAL A 55 7.77 4.08 2.72
N ILE A 56 8.06 5.39 2.76
CA ILE A 56 9.37 5.96 2.45
C ILE A 56 10.41 5.50 3.47
N ASP A 57 10.10 5.61 4.76
CA ASP A 57 10.98 5.22 5.86
C ASP A 57 11.29 3.72 5.83
N ALA A 58 10.29 2.87 5.60
CA ALA A 58 10.49 1.42 5.46
C ALA A 58 11.41 1.05 4.28
N MET A 59 11.50 1.90 3.26
CA MET A 59 12.41 1.71 2.13
C MET A 59 13.84 2.16 2.44
N GLN A 60 14.02 3.07 3.40
CA GLN A 60 15.32 3.55 3.87
C GLN A 60 15.92 2.64 4.94
N ASP A 61 15.06 2.01 5.75
CA ASP A 61 15.45 1.09 6.81
C ASP A 61 15.73 -0.34 6.34
N ASP A 62 15.52 -0.67 5.05
CA ASP A 62 15.95 -1.94 4.46
C ASP A 62 17.45 -1.87 4.11
N PRO A 63 18.37 -2.41 4.94
CA PRO A 63 19.79 -2.13 4.79
C PRO A 63 20.38 -2.86 3.59
N GLN A 64 19.79 -3.98 3.13
CA GLN A 64 20.27 -4.78 1.99
C GLN A 64 19.17 -5.69 1.44
N LYS A 65 18.69 -5.37 0.24
CA LYS A 65 18.24 -6.38 -0.72
C LYS A 65 18.86 -6.14 -2.10
#